data_AF-A0A366EDB8-F1
#
_entry.id   AF-A0A366EDB8-F1
#
_cell.length_a   1.000
_cell.length_b   1.000
_cell.length_c   1.000
_cell.angle_alpha   90.00
_cell.angle_beta   90.00
_cell.angle_gamma   90.00
#
_symmetry.space_group_name_H-M   'P 1'
#
loop_
_entity.id
_entity.type
_entity.pdbx_description
1 polymer ?
#
loop_
_entity_poly.entity_id
_entity_poly.type
_entity_poly.pdbx_seq_one_letter_code
_entity_poly.pdbx_strand_id
1 'polypeptide(L)' 'MIEAFLDYALGPHGRAISAFYMENQMILNIIVVGCGIGTIFYKNKKNKVITQKS' A
#
# COMPACT_ATOMS: atom_id res chain seq x y z
N MET A 1 -3.68 -6.23 -17.79
CA MET A 1 -3.40 -4.81 -18.13
C MET A 1 -2.11 -4.30 -17.51
N ILE A 2 -1.86 -4.55 -16.21
CA ILE A 2 -0.61 -4.15 -15.53
C ILE A 2 0.62 -4.88 -16.08
N GLU A 3 0.54 -6.18 -16.37
CA GLU A 3 1.61 -6.94 -17.02
C GLU A 3 2.02 -6.34 -18.38
N ALA A 4 1.06 -5.96 -19.21
CA ALA A 4 1.32 -5.33 -20.51
C ALA A 4 1.94 -3.92 -20.36
N PHE A 5 1.60 -3.19 -19.29
CA PHE A 5 2.22 -1.90 -18.97
C PHE A 5 3.65 -2.07 -18.43
N LEU A 6 3.92 -3.07 -17.59
CA LEU A 6 5.26 -3.35 -17.08
C LEU A 6 6.20 -3.90 -18.16
N ASP A 7 5.75 -4.82 -19.01
CA ASP A 7 6.57 -5.32 -20.13
C ASP A 7 6.86 -4.19 -21.15
N TYR A 8 5.94 -3.21 -21.32
CA TYR A 8 6.15 -2.03 -22.16
C TYR A 8 7.08 -0.98 -21.54
N ALA A 9 6.96 -0.72 -20.23
CA ALA A 9 7.75 0.31 -19.53
C ALA A 9 9.16 -0.16 -19.16
N LEU A 10 9.37 -1.46 -18.93
CA LEU A 10 10.60 -2.00 -18.31
C LEU A 10 11.17 -3.23 -19.03
N GLY A 11 10.55 -3.71 -20.12
CA GLY A 11 11.04 -4.87 -20.88
C GLY A 11 11.26 -6.10 -19.97
N PRO A 12 12.39 -6.83 -20.07
CA PRO A 12 12.64 -8.04 -19.26
C PRO A 12 12.65 -7.80 -17.74
N HIS A 13 12.94 -6.57 -17.29
CA HIS A 13 12.83 -6.20 -15.88
C HIS A 13 11.38 -6.01 -15.43
N GLY A 14 10.49 -5.59 -16.34
CA GLY A 14 9.05 -5.49 -16.09
C GLY A 14 8.44 -6.84 -15.76
N ARG A 15 8.88 -7.90 -16.44
CA ARG A 15 8.44 -9.27 -16.19
C ARG A 15 8.84 -9.77 -14.80
N ALA A 16 10.06 -9.46 -14.36
CA ALA A 16 10.55 -9.84 -13.03
C ALA A 16 9.80 -9.11 -11.90
N ILE A 17 9.58 -7.79 -12.06
CA ILE A 17 8.83 -7.00 -11.09
C ILE A 17 7.36 -7.42 -11.06
N SER A 18 6.78 -7.74 -12.22
CA SER A 18 5.40 -8.22 -12.30
C SER A 18 5.22 -9.57 -11.62
N ALA A 19 6.15 -10.51 -11.81
CA ALA A 19 6.11 -11.80 -11.11
C ALA A 19 6.21 -11.62 -9.59
N PHE A 20 7.12 -10.76 -9.13
CA PHE A 20 7.26 -10.43 -7.72
C PHE A 20 6.00 -9.74 -7.15
N TYR A 21 5.38 -8.84 -7.92
CA TYR A 21 4.17 -8.11 -7.51
C TYR A 21 2.95 -9.02 -7.46
N MET A 22 2.81 -9.96 -8.39
CA MET A 22 1.75 -10.98 -8.38
C MET A 22 1.91 -11.93 -7.20
N GLU A 23 3.12 -12.40 -6.93
CA GLU A 23 3.40 -13.29 -5.80
C GLU A 23 3.14 -12.60 -4.45
N ASN A 24 3.53 -11.33 -4.33
CA ASN A 24 3.41 -10.56 -3.08
C ASN A 24 2.17 -9.66 -3.03
N GLN A 25 1.21 -9.82 -3.95
CA GLN A 25 0.03 -8.96 -4.05
C GLN A 25 -0.75 -8.90 -2.73
N MET A 26 -0.86 -10.05 -2.03
CA MET A 26 -1.53 -10.12 -0.74
C MET A 26 -0.78 -9.34 0.35
N ILE A 27 0.55 -9.48 0.41
CA ILE A 27 1.41 -8.79 1.38
C ILE A 27 1.35 -7.28 1.16
N LEU A 28 1.44 -6.83 -0.09
CA LEU A 28 1.35 -5.43 -0.45
C LEU A 28 -0.01 -4.83 -0.05
N ASN A 29 -1.10 -5.56 -0.29
CA ASN A 29 -2.43 -5.13 0.12
C ASN A 29 -2.57 -5.06 1.66
N ILE A 30 -2.03 -6.03 2.39
CA ILE A 30 -2.03 -6.02 3.86
C ILE A 30 -1.26 -4.80 4.40
N ILE A 31 -0.12 -4.47 3.80
CA ILE A 31 0.67 -3.29 4.19
C ILE A 31 -0.12 -2.01 3.95
N VAL A 32 -0.76 -1.86 2.79
CA VAL A 32 -1.57 -0.67 2.45
C VAL A 32 -2.76 -0.52 3.40
N VAL A 33 -3.49 -1.62 3.65
CA VAL A 33 -4.64 -1.62 4.58
C VAL A 33 -4.17 -1.34 6.01
N GLY A 34 -3.09 -1.98 6.46
CA GLY A 34 -2.50 -1.76 7.78
C GLY A 34 -2.01 -0.32 7.97
N CYS A 35 -1.39 0.28 6.95
CA CYS A 35 -0.98 1.67 6.96
C CYS A 35 -2.19 2.63 7.02
N GLY A 36 -3.26 2.33 6.27
CA GLY A 36 -4.51 3.09 6.29
C GLY A 36 -5.20 3.04 7.66
N ILE A 37 -5.36 1.83 8.22
CA ILE A 37 -5.93 1.63 9.56
C ILE A 37 -5.06 2.30 10.61
N GLY A 38 -3.74 2.10 10.57
CA GLY A 38 -2.78 2.73 11.49
C GLY A 38 -2.88 4.25 11.45
N THR A 39 -2.98 4.84 10.26
CA THR A 39 -3.16 6.28 10.07
C THR A 39 -4.49 6.77 10.65
N ILE A 40 -5.59 6.05 10.43
CA ILE A 40 -6.91 6.39 10.97
C ILE A 40 -6.89 6.33 12.51
N PHE A 41 -6.33 5.27 13.08
CA PHE A 41 -6.20 5.13 14.54
C PHE A 41 -5.30 6.23 15.13
N TYR A 42 -4.20 6.58 14.47
CA TYR A 42 -3.30 7.64 14.92
C TYR A 42 -3.97 9.03 14.86
N LYS A 43 -4.74 9.32 13.80
CA LYS A 43 -5.53 10.55 13.67
C LYS A 43 -6.65 10.61 14.71
N ASN A 44 -7.36 9.51 14.96
CA ASN A 44 -8.40 9.43 15.99
C ASN A 44 -7.83 9.60 17.41
N LYS A 45 -6.63 9.07 17.68
CA LYS A 45 -5.93 9.29 18.95
C LYS A 45 -5.56 10.76 19.15
N LYS A 46 -5.08 11.46 18.11
CA LYS A 46 -4.81 12.90 18.19
C LYS A 46 -6.08 13.72 18.42
N ASN A 47 -7.19 13.40 17.75
CA ASN A 47 -8.45 14.13 17.95
C ASN A 47 -9.05 13.95 19.35
N LYS A 48 -8.97 12.74 19.94
CA LYS A 48 -9.39 12.54 21.34
C LYS A 48 -8.57 13.35 22.36
N VAL A 49 -7.28 13.55 22.10
CA VAL A 49 -6.40 14.36 22.97
C VAL A 49 -6.71 15.85 22.86
N ILE A 50 -7.16 16.32 21.69
CA ILE A 50 -7.49 17.74 21.46
C ILE A 50 -8.87 18.08 22.07
N THR A 51 -9.86 17.17 22.01
CA THR A 51 -11.20 17.39 22.60
C THR A 51 -11.23 17.28 24.13
N GLN A 52 -10.31 16.55 24.76
CA GLN A 52 -10.20 16.46 26.24
C GLN A 52 -9.48 17.67 26.87
N LYS A 53 -9.01 18.63 26.07
CA LYS A 53 -8.28 19.82 26.56
C LYS A 53 -9.04 21.13 26.35
N SER A 54 -10.33 21.06 25.99
CA SER A 54 -11.22 22.22 25.86
C SER A 54 -12.20 22.30 27.02
#